data_AF-A0A060BQ94-F1
#
_entry.id   AF-A0A060BQ94-F1
#
_cell.length_a   1.000
_cell.length_b   1.000
_cell.length_c   1.000
_cell.angle_alpha   90.00
_cell.angle_beta   90.00
_cell.angle_gamma   90.00
#
_symmetry.space_group_name_H-M   'P 1'
#
loop_
_entity.id
_entity.type
_entity.pdbx_description
1 polymer ?
#
loop_
_entity_poly.entity_id
_entity_poly.type
_entity_poly.pdbx_seq_one_letter_code
_entity_poly.pdbx_strand_id
1 'polypeptide(L)'
;SLQHLARGADAVLFFQFRAQPYGAEKFHSTMVPAAGARTRVFREVCQLGSILAGLDELLGSRVRARAAILWDPESFWAQDLEWRPSVDLRHRERIEAWYTVLYDMGITTDFAHPAHDLRGYDVVLMPASYLISDVARVNLERYVAEGGRRGGRLLRPEWWTRMNA
;
A
#
# COMPACT_ATOMS: atom_id res chain seq x y z
N SER A 1 -0.92 5.89 -13.18
CA SER A 1 0.46 5.70 -13.66
C SER A 1 1.49 6.51 -12.89
N LEU A 2 1.45 7.85 -12.93
CA LEU A 2 2.43 8.68 -12.20
C LEU A 2 2.38 8.47 -10.68
N GLN A 3 1.24 8.12 -10.11
CA GLN A 3 1.13 7.75 -8.71
C GLN A 3 1.91 6.48 -8.34
N HIS A 4 2.12 5.54 -9.27
CA HIS A 4 2.97 4.36 -9.03
C HIS A 4 4.45 4.75 -9.01
N LEU A 5 4.88 5.59 -9.97
CA LEU A 5 6.23 6.16 -9.99
C LEU A 5 6.52 6.96 -8.71
N ALA A 6 5.58 7.82 -8.28
CA ALA A 6 5.67 8.58 -7.03
C ALA A 6 5.73 7.70 -5.77
N ARG A 7 5.38 6.41 -5.89
CA ARG A 7 5.51 5.39 -4.83
C ARG A 7 6.67 4.43 -5.05
N GLY A 8 7.59 4.75 -5.96
CA GLY A 8 8.86 4.03 -6.16
C GLY A 8 8.85 2.98 -7.26
N ALA A 9 7.85 2.94 -8.14
CA ALA A 9 7.88 2.05 -9.30
C ALA A 9 8.83 2.59 -10.40
N ASP A 10 9.87 1.83 -10.74
CA ASP A 10 10.77 2.14 -11.86
C ASP A 10 10.20 1.73 -13.24
N ALA A 11 9.03 1.08 -13.26
CA ALA A 11 8.37 0.67 -14.50
C ALA A 11 6.85 0.87 -14.41
N VAL A 12 6.26 1.34 -15.51
CA VAL A 12 4.81 1.41 -15.69
C VAL A 12 4.41 0.49 -16.84
N LEU A 13 3.79 -0.63 -16.51
CA LEU A 13 3.39 -1.66 -17.46
C LEU A 13 1.87 -1.78 -17.50
N PHE A 14 1.33 -2.11 -18.67
CA PHE A 14 -0.09 -2.36 -18.87
C PHE A 14 -0.31 -3.75 -19.45
N PHE A 15 -1.22 -4.49 -18.84
CA PHE A 15 -1.87 -5.59 -19.51
C PHE A 15 -3.06 -5.03 -20.31
N GLN A 16 -3.11 -5.09 -21.64
CA GLN A 16 -2.10 -5.56 -22.58
C GLN A 16 -1.89 -4.52 -23.69
N PHE A 17 -0.88 -4.74 -24.53
CA PHE A 17 -0.56 -3.79 -25.60
C PHE A 17 -1.70 -3.62 -26.62
N ARG A 18 -2.32 -4.70 -27.10
CA ARG A 18 -3.34 -4.65 -28.16
C ARG A 18 -4.54 -5.54 -27.83
N ALA A 19 -5.74 -5.06 -28.13
CA ALA A 19 -6.96 -5.82 -27.94
C ALA A 19 -6.97 -7.09 -28.81
N GLN A 20 -7.32 -8.22 -28.20
CA GLN A 20 -7.55 -9.47 -28.92
C GLN A 20 -9.00 -9.52 -29.42
N PRO A 21 -9.25 -10.02 -30.65
CA PRO A 21 -10.60 -10.10 -31.20
C PRO A 21 -11.44 -11.23 -30.60
N TYR A 22 -10.82 -12.18 -29.88
CA TYR A 22 -11.47 -13.34 -29.26
C TYR A 22 -10.84 -13.68 -27.91
N GLY A 23 -11.45 -14.62 -27.19
CA GLY A 23 -11.02 -15.06 -25.86
C GLY A 23 -11.81 -14.40 -24.71
N ALA A 24 -11.46 -14.80 -23.49
CA ALA A 24 -12.11 -14.34 -22.26
C ALA A 24 -11.91 -12.83 -22.04
N GLU A 25 -10.76 -12.30 -22.44
CA GLU A 25 -10.33 -10.93 -22.16
C GLU A 25 -10.50 -9.96 -23.35
N LYS A 26 -11.24 -10.33 -24.39
CA LYS A 26 -11.46 -9.47 -25.59
C LYS A 26 -12.05 -8.09 -25.28
N PHE A 27 -12.66 -7.93 -24.10
CA PHE A 27 -13.21 -6.66 -23.62
C PHE A 27 -12.34 -5.99 -22.54
N HIS A 28 -11.20 -6.57 -22.18
CA HIS A 28 -10.21 -5.94 -21.32
C HIS A 28 -9.63 -4.70 -22.03
N SER A 29 -9.50 -3.58 -21.31
CA SER A 29 -8.90 -2.37 -21.86
C SER A 29 -7.44 -2.59 -22.28
N THR A 30 -7.01 -2.00 -23.38
CA THR A 30 -5.65 -2.17 -23.93
C THR A 30 -5.07 -0.85 -24.38
N MET A 31 -3.73 -0.79 -24.48
CA MET A 31 -3.05 0.42 -24.97
C MET A 31 -3.47 0.78 -26.39
N VAL A 32 -3.66 -0.23 -27.24
CA VAL A 32 -4.27 -0.14 -28.57
C VAL A 32 -5.62 -0.85 -28.53
N PRO A 33 -6.74 -0.12 -28.38
CA PRO A 33 -8.09 -0.70 -28.38
C PRO A 33 -8.45 -1.41 -29.68
N ALA A 34 -9.57 -2.13 -29.69
CA ALA A 34 -10.12 -2.74 -30.91
C ALA A 34 -10.40 -1.71 -32.03
N ALA A 35 -10.71 -0.46 -31.66
CA ALA A 35 -10.84 0.67 -32.59
C ALA A 35 -9.50 1.21 -33.14
N GLY A 36 -8.38 0.63 -32.74
CA GLY A 36 -7.03 0.97 -33.20
C GLY A 36 -6.39 2.17 -32.50
N ALA A 37 -5.34 2.72 -33.13
CA ALA A 37 -4.50 3.79 -32.58
C ALA A 37 -5.14 5.19 -32.66
N ARG A 38 -6.21 5.38 -33.44
CA ARG A 38 -6.91 6.67 -33.55
C ARG A 38 -7.91 6.88 -32.40
N THR A 39 -7.51 6.52 -31.19
CA THR A 39 -8.34 6.58 -29.99
C THR A 39 -7.76 7.55 -28.97
N ARG A 40 -8.62 8.06 -28.07
CA ARG A 40 -8.16 8.86 -26.92
C ARG A 40 -7.18 8.06 -26.05
N VAL A 41 -7.48 6.79 -25.81
CA VAL A 41 -6.65 5.88 -25.01
C VAL A 41 -5.22 5.79 -25.56
N PHE A 42 -5.05 5.51 -26.86
CA PHE A 42 -3.70 5.41 -27.44
C PHE A 42 -2.94 6.74 -27.38
N ARG A 43 -3.62 7.88 -27.59
CA ARG A 43 -2.99 9.20 -27.42
C ARG A 43 -2.51 9.44 -25.99
N GLU A 44 -3.33 9.13 -24.99
CA GLU A 44 -2.96 9.28 -23.57
C GLU A 44 -1.82 8.33 -23.16
N VAL A 45 -1.77 7.12 -23.73
CA VAL A 45 -0.64 6.19 -23.55
C VAL A 45 0.65 6.78 -24.12
N CYS A 46 0.62 7.33 -25.34
CA CYS A 46 1.80 8.00 -25.92
C CYS A 46 2.22 9.20 -25.09
N GLN A 47 1.27 10.04 -24.64
CA GLN A 47 1.55 11.17 -23.77
C GLN A 47 2.21 10.74 -22.46
N LEU A 48 1.71 9.67 -21.82
CA LEU A 48 2.32 9.10 -20.62
C LEU A 48 3.77 8.66 -20.91
N GLY A 49 4.02 7.99 -22.03
CA GLY A 49 5.37 7.61 -22.45
C GLY A 49 6.31 8.82 -22.60
N SER A 50 5.83 9.91 -23.20
CA SER A 50 6.60 11.16 -23.32
C SER A 50 6.89 11.81 -21.96
N ILE A 51 5.93 11.78 -21.03
CA ILE A 51 6.15 12.30 -19.66
C ILE A 51 7.22 11.46 -18.95
N LEU A 52 7.12 10.13 -19.01
CA LEU A 52 8.07 9.24 -18.35
C LEU A 52 9.49 9.32 -18.92
N ALA A 53 9.62 9.61 -20.22
CA ALA A 53 10.93 9.77 -20.86
C ALA A 53 11.72 11.00 -20.35
N GLY A 54 11.05 11.98 -19.72
CA GLY A 54 11.69 13.15 -19.11
C GLY A 54 11.82 13.08 -17.60
N LEU A 55 11.75 11.88 -17.01
CA LEU A 55 11.86 11.63 -15.56
C LEU A 55 12.94 10.58 -15.26
N ASP A 56 13.96 10.48 -16.11
CA ASP A 56 15.02 9.47 -16.02
C ASP A 56 15.90 9.67 -14.77
N GLU A 57 15.97 10.89 -14.24
CA GLU A 57 16.66 11.20 -12.98
C GLU A 57 16.04 10.50 -11.76
N LEU A 58 14.79 10.03 -11.86
CA LEU A 58 14.10 9.30 -10.80
C LEU A 58 14.40 7.81 -10.79
N LEU A 59 15.01 7.26 -11.84
CA LEU A 59 15.27 5.82 -11.96
C LEU A 59 16.18 5.34 -10.82
N GLY A 60 15.74 4.30 -10.11
CA GLY A 60 16.48 3.75 -8.98
C GLY A 60 16.44 4.61 -7.71
N SER A 61 15.74 5.74 -7.72
CA SER A 61 15.47 6.52 -6.50
C SER A 61 14.67 5.71 -5.48
N ARG A 62 14.55 6.23 -4.25
CA ARG A 62 13.79 5.59 -3.17
C ARG A 62 12.87 6.61 -2.53
N VAL A 63 11.61 6.22 -2.39
CA VAL A 63 10.64 6.93 -1.55
C VAL A 63 10.91 6.53 -0.10
N ARG A 64 11.02 7.52 0.80
CA ARG A 64 11.22 7.28 2.23
C ARG A 64 9.93 7.58 2.98
N ALA A 65 9.27 6.56 3.50
CA ALA A 65 8.15 6.71 4.42
C ALA A 65 8.66 6.95 5.85
N ARG A 66 7.87 7.67 6.64
CA ARG A 66 8.11 7.84 8.09
C ARG A 66 7.05 7.16 8.94
N ALA A 67 5.95 6.71 8.33
CA ALA A 67 4.95 5.89 8.95
C ALA A 67 4.93 4.50 8.30
N ALA A 68 4.61 3.47 9.09
CA ALA A 68 4.33 2.14 8.59
C ALA A 68 2.97 1.65 9.12
N ILE A 69 2.20 1.01 8.25
CA ILE A 69 1.05 0.19 8.64
C ILE A 69 1.52 -1.27 8.61
N LEU A 70 1.33 -1.97 9.73
CA LEU A 70 1.64 -3.38 9.80
C LEU A 70 0.63 -4.19 8.99
N TRP A 71 1.15 -5.06 8.12
CA TRP A 71 0.37 -5.95 7.29
C TRP A 71 1.00 -7.34 7.30
N ASP A 72 0.20 -8.33 7.65
CA ASP A 72 0.60 -9.72 7.77
C ASP A 72 -0.47 -10.61 7.10
N PRO A 73 -0.12 -11.42 6.09
CA PRO A 73 -1.05 -12.35 5.45
C PRO A 73 -1.74 -13.30 6.44
N GLU A 74 -1.02 -13.77 7.47
CA GLU A 74 -1.59 -14.75 8.41
C GLU A 74 -2.64 -14.09 9.30
N SER A 75 -2.35 -12.89 9.82
CA SER A 75 -3.33 -12.05 10.51
C SER A 75 -4.54 -11.71 9.64
N PHE A 76 -4.31 -11.38 8.35
CA PHE A 76 -5.39 -11.14 7.38
C PHE A 76 -6.32 -12.35 7.26
N TRP A 77 -5.75 -13.52 6.99
CA TRP A 77 -6.55 -14.74 6.83
C TRP A 77 -7.33 -15.06 8.10
N ALA A 78 -6.68 -15.00 9.27
CA ALA A 78 -7.29 -15.34 10.53
C ALA A 78 -8.43 -14.38 10.93
N GLN A 79 -8.24 -13.07 10.74
CA GLN A 79 -9.24 -12.06 11.10
C GLN A 79 -10.49 -12.10 10.20
N ASP A 80 -10.36 -12.55 8.96
CA ASP A 80 -11.46 -12.61 8.00
C ASP A 80 -12.14 -14.00 7.91
N LEU A 81 -11.80 -14.92 8.81
CA LEU A 81 -12.56 -16.17 9.00
C LEU A 81 -13.99 -15.90 9.47
N GLU A 82 -14.90 -16.83 9.16
CA GLU A 82 -16.32 -16.78 9.54
C GLU A 82 -16.51 -16.75 11.07
N TRP A 83 -15.67 -17.49 11.80
CA TRP A 83 -15.74 -17.68 13.25
C TRP A 83 -14.96 -16.61 14.03
N ARG A 84 -15.27 -15.34 13.77
CA ARG A 84 -14.59 -14.20 14.38
C ARG A 84 -15.45 -13.49 15.44
N PRO A 85 -14.85 -12.80 16.43
CA PRO A 85 -15.60 -12.12 17.49
C PRO A 85 -16.57 -11.03 17.00
N SER A 86 -16.31 -10.42 15.85
CA SER A 86 -17.18 -9.43 15.21
C SER A 86 -16.97 -9.42 13.70
N VAL A 87 -18.06 -9.21 12.95
CA VAL A 87 -18.03 -8.99 11.50
C VAL A 87 -17.79 -7.53 11.11
N ASP A 88 -17.83 -6.62 12.08
CA ASP A 88 -17.72 -5.16 11.88
C ASP A 88 -16.26 -4.70 11.74
N LEU A 89 -15.29 -5.54 12.11
CA LEU A 89 -13.85 -5.23 12.11
C LEU A 89 -13.10 -6.11 11.10
N ARG A 90 -13.38 -5.91 9.81
CA ARG A 90 -12.67 -6.62 8.72
C ARG A 90 -11.23 -6.12 8.60
N HIS A 91 -10.30 -7.03 8.32
CA HIS A 91 -8.88 -6.68 8.23
C HIS A 91 -8.62 -5.58 7.19
N ARG A 92 -9.11 -5.78 5.96
CA ARG A 92 -8.94 -4.82 4.86
C ARG A 92 -9.51 -3.44 5.20
N GLU A 93 -10.69 -3.41 5.78
CA GLU A 93 -11.38 -2.17 6.08
C GLU A 93 -10.63 -1.36 7.17
N ARG A 94 -10.12 -2.03 8.21
CA ARG A 94 -9.26 -1.37 9.22
C ARG A 94 -7.95 -0.84 8.63
N ILE A 95 -7.32 -1.59 7.73
CA ILE A 95 -6.12 -1.14 7.02
C ILE A 95 -6.42 0.10 6.17
N GLU A 96 -7.50 0.08 5.39
CA GLU A 96 -7.92 1.18 4.52
C GLU A 96 -8.30 2.44 5.32
N ALA A 97 -8.96 2.29 6.48
CA ALA A 97 -9.34 3.41 7.34
C ALA A 97 -8.11 4.21 7.80
N TRP A 98 -7.08 3.53 8.32
CA TRP A 98 -5.84 4.19 8.77
C TRP A 98 -5.00 4.72 7.61
N TYR A 99 -4.93 3.97 6.50
CA TYR A 99 -4.25 4.45 5.31
C TYR A 99 -4.87 5.72 4.75
N THR A 100 -6.21 5.80 4.75
CA THR A 100 -6.95 6.99 4.25
C THR A 100 -6.61 8.22 5.07
N VAL A 101 -6.61 8.11 6.40
CA VAL A 101 -6.21 9.23 7.28
C VAL A 101 -4.78 9.71 6.97
N LEU A 102 -3.83 8.78 6.86
CA LEU A 102 -2.44 9.13 6.55
C LEU A 102 -2.32 9.73 5.14
N TYR A 103 -3.06 9.21 4.17
CA TYR A 103 -3.10 9.72 2.80
C TYR A 103 -3.65 11.15 2.73
N ASP A 104 -4.77 11.43 3.42
CA ASP A 104 -5.40 12.75 3.48
C ASP A 104 -4.49 13.78 4.18
N MET A 105 -3.68 13.33 5.14
CA MET A 105 -2.64 14.14 5.79
C MET A 105 -1.37 14.33 4.96
N GLY A 106 -1.27 13.70 3.78
CA GLY A 106 -0.07 13.74 2.95
C GLY A 106 1.13 12.98 3.54
N ILE A 107 0.88 12.01 4.42
CA ILE A 107 1.93 11.20 5.07
C ILE A 107 2.24 9.97 4.20
N THR A 108 3.45 9.96 3.61
CA THR A 108 3.99 8.78 2.93
C THR A 108 4.13 7.61 3.91
N THR A 109 3.53 6.49 3.54
CA THR A 109 3.33 5.32 4.40
C THR A 109 3.78 4.05 3.70
N ASP A 110 4.57 3.24 4.40
CA ASP A 110 4.94 1.90 3.97
C ASP A 110 3.97 0.86 4.56
N PHE A 111 3.86 -0.29 3.88
CA PHE A 111 3.32 -1.51 4.47
C PHE A 111 4.48 -2.40 4.91
N ALA A 112 4.51 -2.76 6.18
CA ALA A 112 5.62 -3.54 6.75
C ALA A 112 5.08 -4.79 7.44
N HIS A 113 5.83 -5.89 7.34
CA HIS A 113 5.56 -7.07 8.15
C HIS A 113 6.01 -6.81 9.60
N PRO A 114 5.28 -7.26 10.64
CA PRO A 114 5.61 -6.98 12.04
C PRO A 114 6.96 -7.54 12.50
N ALA A 115 7.53 -8.51 11.77
CA ALA A 115 8.87 -9.06 12.03
C ALA A 115 10.02 -8.35 11.26
N HIS A 116 9.73 -7.39 10.37
CA HIS A 116 10.75 -6.66 9.62
C HIS A 116 11.44 -5.58 10.47
N ASP A 117 12.51 -4.97 9.95
CA ASP A 117 13.15 -3.83 10.61
C ASP A 117 12.25 -2.59 10.61
N LEU A 118 11.76 -2.21 11.80
CA LEU A 118 10.86 -1.07 11.99
C LEU A 118 11.58 0.20 12.46
N ARG A 119 12.91 0.16 12.67
CA ARG A 119 13.67 1.26 13.30
C ARG A 119 13.66 2.56 12.49
N GLY A 120 13.35 2.48 11.20
CA GLY A 120 13.27 3.62 10.29
C GLY A 120 12.00 4.46 10.41
N TYR A 121 10.96 3.97 11.11
CA TYR A 121 9.65 4.61 11.17
C TYR A 121 9.45 5.43 12.45
N ASP A 122 8.98 6.66 12.29
CA ASP A 122 8.55 7.54 13.37
C ASP A 122 7.21 7.05 13.96
N VAL A 123 6.35 6.37 13.19
CA VAL A 123 5.10 5.80 13.70
C VAL A 123 4.86 4.44 13.08
N VAL A 124 4.49 3.46 13.90
CA VAL A 124 4.02 2.15 13.45
C VAL A 124 2.57 1.98 13.89
N LEU A 125 1.69 1.71 12.93
CA LEU A 125 0.28 1.45 13.14
C LEU A 125 0.01 -0.04 13.04
N MET A 126 -0.71 -0.58 14.03
CA MET A 126 -1.09 -1.99 14.06
C MET A 126 -2.62 -2.14 14.10
N PRO A 127 -3.34 -1.75 13.03
CA PRO A 127 -4.79 -1.59 13.09
C PRO A 127 -5.57 -2.91 13.08
N ALA A 128 -4.93 -4.00 12.63
CA ALA A 128 -5.58 -5.28 12.38
C ALA A 128 -4.55 -6.45 12.45
N SER A 129 -3.90 -6.63 13.60
CA SER A 129 -2.94 -7.73 13.81
C SER A 129 -3.51 -8.78 14.75
N TYR A 130 -4.35 -9.65 14.19
CA TYR A 130 -4.97 -10.76 14.91
C TYR A 130 -3.96 -11.78 15.41
N LEU A 131 -2.92 -12.07 14.61
CA LEU A 131 -1.80 -12.94 14.99
C LEU A 131 -0.55 -12.10 15.23
N ILE A 132 0.22 -12.48 16.24
CA ILE A 132 1.58 -11.96 16.48
C ILE A 132 2.46 -13.15 16.85
N SER A 133 3.43 -13.45 15.99
CA SER A 133 4.46 -14.45 16.28
C SER A 133 5.42 -13.94 17.36
N ASP A 134 6.16 -14.83 18.01
CA ASP A 134 7.16 -14.43 19.01
C ASP A 134 8.24 -13.50 18.44
N VAL A 135 8.65 -13.74 17.19
CA VAL A 135 9.61 -12.87 16.50
C VAL A 135 9.05 -11.46 16.32
N ALA A 136 7.80 -11.36 15.87
CA ALA A 136 7.09 -10.09 15.74
C ALA A 136 6.93 -9.40 17.11
N ARG A 137 6.54 -10.15 18.15
CA ARG A 137 6.39 -9.64 19.52
C ARG A 137 7.68 -9.00 20.02
N VAL A 138 8.80 -9.73 19.98
CA VAL A 138 10.11 -9.24 20.42
C VAL A 138 10.54 -8.02 19.62
N ASN A 139 10.28 -8.01 18.30
CA ASN A 139 10.61 -6.87 17.45
C ASN A 139 9.80 -5.61 17.80
N LEU A 140 8.50 -5.75 18.04
CA LEU A 140 7.61 -4.66 18.43
C LEU A 140 7.94 -4.13 19.84
N GLU A 141 8.25 -5.02 20.78
CA GLU A 141 8.73 -4.64 22.12
C GLU A 141 10.01 -3.81 22.03
N ARG A 142 10.97 -4.25 21.21
CA ARG A 142 12.20 -3.50 20.93
C ARG A 142 11.89 -2.14 20.30
N TYR A 143 11.02 -2.08 19.29
CA TYR A 143 10.63 -0.82 18.64
C TYR A 143 10.08 0.19 19.66
N VAL A 144 9.22 -0.26 20.58
CA VAL A 144 8.65 0.60 21.63
C VAL A 144 9.69 0.99 22.68
N ALA A 145 10.53 0.05 23.12
CA ALA A 145 11.56 0.30 24.14
C ALA A 145 12.63 1.29 23.67
N GLU A 146 13.03 1.20 22.41
CA GLU A 146 13.94 2.15 21.77
C GLU A 146 13.23 3.46 21.40
N GLY A 147 11.90 3.48 21.49
CA GLY A 147 11.05 4.61 21.10
C GLY A 147 11.15 4.90 19.61
N GLY A 148 11.30 3.91 18.74
CA GLY A 148 11.80 4.12 17.36
C GLY A 148 13.14 4.86 17.36
N ARG A 149 13.82 5.08 16.23
CA ARG A 149 15.09 5.84 16.28
C ARG A 149 14.94 7.31 16.77
N ARG A 150 13.72 7.82 16.97
CA ARG A 150 13.42 9.26 17.18
C ARG A 150 12.21 9.58 18.08
N GLY A 151 11.81 8.72 19.00
CA GLY A 151 10.60 8.92 19.82
C GLY A 151 9.29 8.47 19.14
N GLY A 152 9.39 7.55 18.19
CA GLY A 152 8.28 6.89 17.55
C GLY A 152 7.40 6.03 18.44
N ARG A 153 6.16 5.86 17.98
CA ARG A 153 5.05 5.34 18.77
C ARG A 153 4.37 4.19 18.04
N LEU A 154 4.09 3.12 18.77
CA LEU A 154 3.17 2.07 18.33
C LEU A 154 1.75 2.50 18.67
N LEU A 155 0.90 2.72 17.67
CA LEU A 155 -0.51 3.02 17.88
C LEU A 155 -1.35 1.76 17.70
N ARG A 156 -2.19 1.49 18.71
CA ARG A 156 -3.09 0.34 18.77
C ARG A 156 -4.55 0.80 18.62
N PRO A 157 -5.46 -0.09 18.20
CA PRO A 157 -6.87 0.27 17.94
C PRO A 157 -7.60 0.91 19.13
N GLU A 158 -7.23 0.62 20.39
CA GLU A 158 -7.93 1.12 21.58
C GLU A 158 -7.89 2.65 21.81
N TRP A 159 -7.15 3.41 20.99
CA TRP A 159 -7.02 4.87 21.12
C TRP A 159 -8.05 5.65 20.30
N TRP A 160 -8.72 5.02 19.32
CA TRP A 160 -9.70 5.68 18.43
C TRP A 160 -10.95 6.15 19.17
N THR A 161 -11.37 5.42 20.21
CA THR A 161 -12.53 5.79 21.05
C THR A 161 -12.32 7.11 21.81
N ARG A 162 -11.09 7.62 21.92
CA ARG A 162 -10.79 8.92 22.56
C ARG A 162 -10.63 10.10 21.60
N MET A 163 -10.45 9.87 20.30
CA MET A 163 -10.26 10.94 19.32
C MET A 163 -11.55 11.35 18.60
N ASN A 164 -12.63 10.57 18.73
CA ASN A 164 -13.96 10.89 18.21
C ASN A 164 -15.03 10.94 19.32
N ALA A 165 -14.62 11.25 20.55
CA ALA A 165 -15.50 11.55 21.68
C ALA A 165 -15.40 13.04 22.00
#